data_AF-A0A084DFZ7-F1
#
_entry.id   AF-A0A084DFZ7-F1
#
_cell.length_a   1.000
_cell.length_b   1.000
_cell.length_c   1.000
_cell.angle_alpha   90.00
_cell.angle_beta   90.00
_cell.angle_gamma   90.00
#
_symmetry.space_group_name_H-M   'P 1'
#
loop_
_entity.id
_entity.type
_entity.pdbx_description
1 polymer ?
#
loop_
_entity_poly.entity_id
_entity_poly.type
_entity_poly.pdbx_seq_one_letter_code
_entity_poly.pdbx_strand_id
1 'polypeptide(L)'
;MTHLLNRATRIACMWRVGAALALAAIGMPISHAEGAFASGDVVTGNVARAPAAYALALDAGTFVQGRLDGAAANVDLATEDGRHLRRLVTADGQSRDFMFVAPANGGYALQVSAPDAGALPPDGLCAYRLAIVSRVPRAQQHAPVPGIASPRVAKLAAELAAGGTTDAFWREAAASGTPLVEPAPAQPARTDATIARGLNPPDEATRLVTFLWRGARDNVRLLGSPSGEHDTLLHLPGSDVWYRSYVVPAATRISYLLAPDVPELDLDDGARRRAILATVQRDPLNPRSFMHPAPDVYQGKSVLELRDAPPQPWIAPRANVPAGTVTAHRFASTVLGNTRDVYVYRPAGYRADDPARALVVVFDAHAYVDTVPTPTILDNLIAEGRVPRTAALIVGNPDSATRGRELPPNPAFARFLAEELMPWAAREGVSAPAARTVIAGSSYGGLASAYAALRHPELFGNVLSQSGSFWWAPVQGDARTRTAEWLTREYAARERLPVRFYLESGRFEDGKGPAGIGTTSRHLRDVLQARGYAVRYASTASGHDYLHWRGSLACGLIALIGTPGQGERAPFAAACPFEQPGESREPSRVPAEAS
;
A
#
# COMPACT_ATOMS: atom_id res chain seq x y z
N MET A 1 27.11 47.23 44.19
CA MET A 1 27.39 48.67 43.99
C MET A 1 26.74 49.05 42.66
N THR A 2 25.56 49.70 42.67
CA THR A 2 25.33 51.18 42.65
C THR A 2 25.54 51.78 41.23
N HIS A 3 24.74 52.67 40.64
CA HIS A 3 23.47 53.42 40.93
C HIS A 3 23.03 54.10 39.58
N LEU A 4 21.88 54.75 39.31
CA LEU A 4 20.52 55.02 39.84
C LEU A 4 19.67 55.39 38.58
N LEU A 5 18.46 54.88 38.31
CA LEU A 5 17.13 55.12 38.92
C LEU A 5 16.63 56.59 38.94
N ASN A 6 15.69 56.92 38.04
CA ASN A 6 14.64 57.97 38.13
C ASN A 6 13.55 57.60 37.10
N ARG A 7 12.21 57.65 37.31
CA ARG A 7 11.26 58.51 38.06
C ARG A 7 10.99 59.90 37.44
N ALA A 8 9.77 60.49 37.49
CA ALA A 8 8.37 59.99 37.37
C ALA A 8 7.34 61.13 37.61
N THR A 9 6.39 61.37 36.68
CA THR A 9 5.21 62.28 36.79
C THR A 9 4.13 61.81 35.79
N ARG A 10 2.82 61.65 36.08
CA ARG A 10 1.74 62.57 36.60
C ARG A 10 1.32 63.62 35.55
N ILE A 11 0.04 64.01 35.33
CA ILE A 11 -1.31 63.73 35.92
C ILE A 11 -2.36 64.11 34.82
N ALA A 12 -3.41 63.33 34.47
CA ALA A 12 -4.77 63.15 35.05
C ALA A 12 -5.77 64.34 34.90
N CYS A 13 -7.09 64.05 34.97
CA CYS A 13 -8.30 64.88 34.71
C CYS A 13 -8.76 65.02 33.22
N MET A 14 -10.05 65.21 32.86
CA MET A 14 -11.25 65.54 33.68
C MET A 14 -12.63 65.12 33.07
N TRP A 15 -13.50 64.44 33.85
CA TRP A 15 -14.99 64.60 33.93
C TRP A 15 -15.88 64.23 32.68
N ARG A 16 -17.23 64.09 32.68
CA ARG A 16 -18.37 63.76 33.61
C ARG A 16 -19.66 63.64 32.73
N VAL A 17 -20.82 63.05 33.10
CA VAL A 17 -21.28 62.01 34.07
C VAL A 17 -22.72 61.57 33.69
N GLY A 18 -23.19 60.39 34.14
CA GLY A 18 -24.62 59.97 34.07
C GLY A 18 -24.93 58.89 33.01
N ALA A 19 -25.95 58.02 33.16
CA ALA A 19 -26.85 57.77 34.29
C ALA A 19 -27.22 56.27 34.37
N ALA A 20 -27.76 55.80 35.50
CA ALA A 20 -28.03 54.38 35.73
C ALA A 20 -29.41 53.94 35.20
N LEU A 21 -29.49 52.70 34.70
CA LEU A 21 -30.75 51.98 34.50
C LEU A 21 -30.49 50.47 34.67
N ALA A 22 -30.96 49.91 35.78
CA ALA A 22 -30.86 48.48 36.05
C ALA A 22 -32.04 47.75 35.41
N LEU A 23 -31.79 46.93 34.39
CA LEU A 23 -32.73 45.88 34.01
C LEU A 23 -32.47 44.63 34.84
N ALA A 24 -33.43 44.28 35.70
CA ALA A 24 -33.46 42.97 36.31
C ALA A 24 -33.68 41.92 35.22
N ALA A 25 -32.77 40.94 35.12
CA ALA A 25 -32.97 39.78 34.29
C ALA A 25 -34.07 38.90 34.91
N ILE A 26 -35.30 39.07 34.44
CA ILE A 26 -36.44 38.23 34.84
C ILE A 26 -36.16 36.81 34.32
N GLY A 27 -35.77 35.92 35.22
CA GLY A 27 -35.69 34.49 34.92
C GLY A 27 -37.07 33.94 34.60
N MET A 28 -37.39 33.80 33.33
CA MET A 28 -38.56 33.04 32.90
C MET A 28 -38.33 31.55 33.15
N PRO A 29 -39.36 30.78 33.53
CA PRO A 29 -39.19 29.39 33.90
C PRO A 29 -38.73 28.56 32.70
N ILE A 30 -37.71 27.73 32.91
CA ILE A 30 -37.42 26.60 32.03
C ILE A 30 -38.66 25.70 32.06
N SER A 31 -39.16 25.32 30.88
CA SER A 31 -40.20 24.29 30.79
C SER A 31 -39.56 22.93 31.06
N HIS A 32 -39.40 22.61 32.34
CA HIS A 32 -38.90 21.32 32.78
C HIS A 32 -39.92 20.24 32.40
N ALA A 33 -39.59 19.43 31.40
CA ALA A 33 -40.13 18.08 31.35
C ALA A 33 -39.63 17.34 32.60
N GLU A 34 -40.54 16.82 33.43
CA GLU A 34 -40.18 16.15 34.67
C GLU A 34 -39.53 14.78 34.38
N GLY A 35 -38.20 14.77 34.32
CA GLY A 35 -37.40 13.57 34.13
C GLY A 35 -35.99 13.88 33.62
N ALA A 36 -34.99 13.15 34.12
CA ALA A 36 -33.70 13.13 33.46
C ALA A 36 -33.85 12.30 32.17
N PHE A 37 -33.73 12.95 31.01
CA PHE A 37 -33.75 12.31 29.70
C PHE A 37 -32.73 11.17 29.72
N ALA A 38 -33.13 9.94 29.40
CA ALA A 38 -32.37 8.70 29.63
C ALA A 38 -31.85 8.07 28.30
N SER A 39 -31.49 6.79 28.30
CA SER A 39 -31.04 6.08 27.10
C SER A 39 -32.18 5.23 26.54
N GLY A 40 -32.42 5.32 25.22
CA GLY A 40 -33.63 4.79 24.59
C GLY A 40 -34.77 5.81 24.52
N ASP A 41 -34.72 6.87 25.33
CA ASP A 41 -35.69 7.96 25.31
C ASP A 41 -35.69 8.70 23.96
N VAL A 42 -36.89 9.16 23.60
CA VAL A 42 -37.19 9.93 22.39
C VAL A 42 -38.13 11.06 22.78
N VAL A 43 -37.79 12.30 22.44
CA VAL A 43 -38.72 13.44 22.54
C VAL A 43 -38.92 14.05 21.15
N THR A 44 -40.18 14.20 20.77
CA THR A 44 -40.59 15.00 19.62
C THR A 44 -41.05 16.37 20.08
N GLY A 45 -40.63 17.43 19.39
CA GLY A 45 -41.00 18.80 19.71
C GLY A 45 -40.92 19.71 18.50
N ASN A 46 -41.37 20.96 18.67
CA ASN A 46 -41.24 22.02 17.68
C ASN A 46 -40.39 23.14 18.28
N VAL A 47 -39.36 23.61 17.58
CA VAL A 47 -38.60 24.79 18.00
C VAL A 47 -39.35 26.05 17.56
N ALA A 48 -39.84 26.81 18.54
CA ALA A 48 -40.23 28.21 18.39
C ALA A 48 -39.06 29.13 18.80
N ARG A 49 -39.29 30.44 18.95
CA ARG A 49 -38.22 31.44 19.25
C ARG A 49 -37.42 31.22 20.54
N ALA A 50 -37.80 30.30 21.43
CA ALA A 50 -37.04 29.93 22.62
C ALA A 50 -36.54 28.48 22.49
N PRO A 51 -35.29 28.18 22.87
CA PRO A 51 -34.74 26.83 22.78
C PRO A 51 -35.40 25.89 23.80
N ALA A 52 -35.62 24.64 23.40
CA ALA A 52 -36.00 23.58 24.33
C ALA A 52 -34.74 23.01 25.01
N ALA A 53 -34.83 22.59 26.27
CA ALA A 53 -33.69 22.07 27.03
C ALA A 53 -34.02 20.73 27.70
N TYR A 54 -33.20 19.71 27.43
CA TYR A 54 -33.38 18.36 27.96
C TYR A 54 -32.26 18.03 28.96
N ALA A 55 -32.64 17.86 30.23
CA ALA A 55 -31.70 17.64 31.33
C ALA A 55 -31.09 16.22 31.31
N LEU A 56 -29.80 16.15 31.61
CA LEU A 56 -28.97 14.95 31.64
C LEU A 56 -28.13 14.93 32.92
N ALA A 57 -28.23 13.88 33.73
CA ALA A 57 -27.21 13.58 34.76
C ALA A 57 -26.18 12.62 34.18
N LEU A 58 -24.88 12.94 34.27
CA LEU A 58 -23.80 12.13 33.69
C LEU A 58 -22.55 12.13 34.59
N ASP A 59 -21.90 10.96 34.71
CA ASP A 59 -20.57 10.81 35.34
C ASP A 59 -19.44 11.14 34.37
N ALA A 60 -18.30 11.60 34.90
CA ALA A 60 -17.10 11.95 34.13
C ALA A 60 -16.61 10.78 33.27
N GLY A 61 -16.40 11.05 31.99
CA GLY A 61 -16.00 10.06 30.99
C GLY A 61 -17.16 9.23 30.42
N THR A 62 -18.41 9.44 30.81
CA THR A 62 -19.57 8.78 30.17
C THR A 62 -19.67 9.19 28.71
N PHE A 63 -19.63 8.19 27.81
CA PHE A 63 -19.89 8.37 26.39
C PHE A 63 -21.39 8.40 26.14
N VAL A 64 -21.85 9.35 25.34
CA VAL A 64 -23.25 9.51 24.94
C VAL A 64 -23.32 9.62 23.42
N GLN A 65 -24.10 8.74 22.81
CA GLN A 65 -24.55 8.85 21.42
C GLN A 65 -26.04 9.24 21.42
N GLY A 66 -26.37 10.30 20.68
CA GLY A 66 -27.74 10.67 20.38
C GLY A 66 -27.95 10.88 18.90
N ARG A 67 -29.18 11.23 18.54
CA ARG A 67 -29.62 11.44 17.16
C ARG A 67 -30.68 12.53 17.11
N LEU A 68 -30.61 13.35 16.08
CA LEU A 68 -31.66 14.27 15.67
C LEU A 68 -32.24 13.77 14.34
N ASP A 69 -33.55 13.50 14.32
CA ASP A 69 -34.35 13.41 13.09
C ASP A 69 -35.29 14.62 13.01
N GLY A 70 -35.66 15.06 11.81
CA GLY A 70 -36.41 16.30 11.60
C GLY A 70 -35.48 17.52 11.39
N ALA A 71 -35.88 18.41 10.49
CA ALA A 71 -35.00 19.40 9.88
C ALA A 71 -34.96 20.73 10.65
N ALA A 72 -33.90 21.50 10.39
CA ALA A 72 -33.73 22.90 10.80
C ALA A 72 -33.74 23.16 12.32
N ALA A 73 -33.10 22.28 13.11
CA ALA A 73 -32.73 22.59 14.49
C ALA A 73 -31.22 22.36 14.73
N ASN A 74 -30.60 23.27 15.48
CA ASN A 74 -29.29 23.09 16.10
C ASN A 74 -29.46 22.24 17.38
N VAL A 75 -28.44 21.45 17.73
CA VAL A 75 -28.33 20.80 19.06
C VAL A 75 -27.04 21.24 19.71
N ASP A 76 -27.15 21.90 20.85
CA ASP A 76 -26.04 22.43 21.64
C ASP A 76 -25.96 21.72 23.00
N LEU A 77 -24.76 21.36 23.44
CA LEU A 77 -24.51 20.84 24.78
C LEU A 77 -24.19 22.01 25.72
N ALA A 78 -24.87 22.07 26.86
CA ALA A 78 -24.60 23.01 27.94
C ALA A 78 -24.39 22.30 29.29
N THR A 79 -23.81 22.99 30.28
CA THR A 79 -23.92 22.59 31.70
C THR A 79 -25.29 22.98 32.27
N GLU A 80 -25.60 22.46 33.47
CA GLU A 80 -26.85 22.72 34.22
C GLU A 80 -27.16 24.21 34.47
N ASP A 81 -26.12 25.05 34.57
CA ASP A 81 -26.20 26.52 34.63
C ASP A 81 -26.60 27.19 33.29
N GLY A 82 -26.87 26.41 32.25
CA GLY A 82 -27.20 26.87 30.90
C GLY A 82 -26.00 27.31 30.05
N ARG A 83 -24.77 27.27 30.58
CA ARG A 83 -23.56 27.69 29.87
C ARG A 83 -23.18 26.68 28.78
N HIS A 84 -23.11 27.16 27.54
CA HIS A 84 -22.71 26.38 26.37
C HIS A 84 -21.31 25.74 26.53
N LEU A 85 -21.19 24.49 26.10
CA LEU A 85 -19.94 23.71 26.03
C LEU A 85 -19.48 23.46 24.59
N ARG A 86 -20.39 23.00 23.72
CA ARG A 86 -20.13 22.73 22.30
C ARG A 86 -21.42 22.52 21.51
N ARG A 87 -21.42 22.89 20.24
CA ARG A 87 -22.42 22.39 19.28
C ARG A 87 -22.22 20.90 19.02
N LEU A 88 -23.32 20.17 18.87
CA LEU A 88 -23.39 18.74 18.57
C LEU A 88 -23.95 18.49 17.18
N VAL A 89 -24.97 19.25 16.78
CA VAL A 89 -25.56 19.26 15.44
C VAL A 89 -25.76 20.71 15.01
N THR A 90 -25.37 21.03 13.77
CA THR A 90 -25.73 22.29 13.11
C THR A 90 -26.87 22.01 12.13
N ALA A 91 -27.86 22.90 12.08
CA ALA A 91 -29.01 22.79 11.18
C ALA A 91 -28.60 22.81 9.69
N ASP A 92 -28.59 21.65 9.03
CA ASP A 92 -28.30 21.50 7.59
C ASP A 92 -29.42 20.83 6.78
N GLY A 93 -30.53 20.49 7.45
CA GLY A 93 -31.71 19.83 6.86
C GLY A 93 -31.64 18.30 6.81
N GLN A 94 -30.58 17.66 7.31
CA GLN A 94 -30.44 16.20 7.35
C GLN A 94 -30.56 15.66 8.78
N SER A 95 -31.01 14.40 8.92
CA SER A 95 -30.84 13.69 10.20
C SER A 95 -29.35 13.52 10.52
N ARG A 96 -28.98 13.73 11.78
CA ARG A 96 -27.60 13.64 12.26
C ARG A 96 -27.53 12.85 13.57
N ASP A 97 -26.65 11.86 13.59
CA ASP A 97 -26.17 11.27 14.85
C ASP A 97 -25.13 12.23 15.47
N PHE A 98 -25.10 12.33 16.79
CA PHE A 98 -24.13 13.12 17.53
C PHE A 98 -23.50 12.33 18.68
N MET A 99 -22.25 12.68 19.03
CA MET A 99 -21.47 11.99 20.05
C MET A 99 -20.69 12.96 20.94
N PHE A 100 -20.71 12.71 22.24
CA PHE A 100 -19.85 13.41 23.21
C PHE A 100 -19.46 12.51 24.38
N VAL A 101 -18.47 12.98 25.15
CA VAL A 101 -18.04 12.40 26.41
C VAL A 101 -18.21 13.47 27.49
N ALA A 102 -18.83 13.13 28.62
CA ALA A 102 -19.03 14.06 29.72
C ALA A 102 -17.67 14.44 30.36
N PRO A 103 -17.26 15.72 30.40
CA PRO A 103 -15.94 16.11 30.92
C PRO A 103 -15.81 16.00 32.45
N ALA A 104 -16.92 16.06 33.19
CA ALA A 104 -16.99 15.99 34.65
C ALA A 104 -18.29 15.29 35.10
N ASN A 105 -18.40 14.99 36.40
CA ASN A 105 -19.68 14.60 37.00
C ASN A 105 -20.59 15.82 37.10
N GLY A 106 -21.87 15.70 36.75
CA GLY A 106 -22.87 16.74 37.01
C GLY A 106 -24.06 16.75 36.06
N GLY A 107 -24.87 17.81 36.16
CA GLY A 107 -25.95 18.10 35.23
C GLY A 107 -25.45 18.75 33.94
N TYR A 108 -26.04 18.31 32.83
CA TYR A 108 -25.89 18.85 31.49
C TYR A 108 -27.27 19.07 30.87
N ALA A 109 -27.35 19.89 29.83
CA ALA A 109 -28.56 20.05 29.02
C ALA A 109 -28.24 19.88 27.53
N LEU A 110 -29.10 19.15 26.82
CA LEU A 110 -29.19 19.23 25.36
C LEU A 110 -30.18 20.35 25.02
N GLN A 111 -29.65 21.46 24.52
CA GLN A 111 -30.43 22.60 24.06
C GLN A 111 -30.73 22.43 22.56
N VAL A 112 -32.01 22.36 22.21
CA VAL A 112 -32.47 22.29 20.82
C VAL A 112 -32.96 23.68 20.41
N SER A 113 -32.27 24.31 19.46
CA SER A 113 -32.43 25.72 19.09
C SER A 113 -32.65 25.90 17.59
N ALA A 114 -33.17 27.06 17.19
CA ALA A 114 -33.43 27.38 15.78
C ALA A 114 -32.11 27.63 15.02
N PRO A 115 -32.10 27.60 13.67
CA PRO A 115 -30.91 27.92 12.88
C PRO A 115 -30.51 29.39 13.09
N ASP A 116 -29.21 29.68 13.17
CA ASP A 116 -28.74 31.03 13.55
C ASP A 116 -29.04 32.11 12.48
N ALA A 117 -29.23 31.69 11.22
CA ALA A 117 -29.84 32.51 10.16
C ALA A 117 -30.37 31.63 9.01
N GLY A 118 -31.56 31.93 8.51
CA GLY A 118 -32.16 31.30 7.32
C GLY A 118 -33.53 30.67 7.58
N ALA A 119 -34.42 30.81 6.59
CA ALA A 119 -35.80 30.34 6.54
C ALA A 119 -36.24 29.30 7.60
N LEU A 120 -36.88 29.79 8.67
CA LEU A 120 -37.90 28.99 9.35
C LEU A 120 -38.98 28.60 8.31
N PRO A 121 -39.60 27.41 8.42
CA PRO A 121 -40.76 27.07 7.61
C PRO A 121 -41.89 28.11 7.82
N PRO A 122 -42.84 28.27 6.86
CA PRO A 122 -43.81 29.36 6.86
C PRO A 122 -44.84 29.33 8.00
N ASP A 123 -44.91 28.23 8.76
CA ASP A 123 -45.66 28.08 10.01
C ASP A 123 -44.87 28.51 11.26
N GLY A 124 -43.56 28.76 11.12
CA GLY A 124 -42.65 29.19 12.18
C GLY A 124 -42.16 28.08 13.12
N LEU A 125 -42.34 26.79 12.77
CA LEU A 125 -42.10 25.66 13.66
C LEU A 125 -41.15 24.61 13.06
N CYS A 126 -39.92 24.53 13.57
CA CYS A 126 -39.01 23.44 13.20
C CYS A 126 -39.33 22.18 14.01
N ALA A 127 -40.04 21.22 13.40
CA ALA A 127 -40.35 19.94 14.00
C ALA A 127 -39.12 19.01 14.05
N TYR A 128 -38.82 18.50 15.25
CA TYR A 128 -37.69 17.60 15.49
C TYR A 128 -38.07 16.41 16.38
N ARG A 129 -37.20 15.41 16.33
CA ARG A 129 -37.21 14.19 17.14
C ARG A 129 -35.79 13.96 17.66
N LEU A 130 -35.57 14.32 18.92
CA LEU A 130 -34.32 14.09 19.62
C LEU A 130 -34.37 12.72 20.30
N ALA A 131 -33.34 11.90 20.11
CA ALA A 131 -33.23 10.58 20.75
C ALA A 131 -31.84 10.37 21.34
N ILE A 132 -31.75 9.55 22.40
CA ILE A 132 -30.48 9.06 22.94
C ILE A 132 -30.35 7.59 22.57
N VAL A 133 -29.42 7.31 21.66
CA VAL A 133 -29.19 5.97 21.10
C VAL A 133 -28.43 5.09 22.09
N SER A 134 -27.42 5.64 22.76
CA SER A 134 -26.69 4.91 23.81
C SER A 134 -26.06 5.84 24.85
N ARG A 135 -25.88 5.30 26.06
CA ARG A 135 -24.96 5.82 27.08
C ARG A 135 -24.09 4.69 27.60
N VAL A 136 -22.80 4.93 27.69
CA VAL A 136 -21.83 3.98 28.22
C VAL A 136 -21.01 4.69 29.29
N PRO A 137 -21.31 4.49 30.60
CA PRO A 137 -20.49 5.00 31.70
C PRO A 137 -19.03 4.56 31.57
N ARG A 138 -18.09 5.37 32.08
CA ARG A 138 -16.65 5.09 31.91
C ARG A 138 -16.23 3.71 32.43
N ALA A 139 -16.86 3.21 33.50
CA ALA A 139 -16.61 1.88 34.05
C ALA A 139 -17.10 0.71 33.17
N GLN A 140 -17.98 0.97 32.20
CA GLN A 140 -18.48 0.00 31.21
C GLN A 140 -17.74 0.13 29.86
N GLN A 141 -16.98 1.20 29.64
CA GLN A 141 -16.12 1.36 28.48
C GLN A 141 -14.87 0.50 28.63
N HIS A 142 -14.82 -0.61 27.91
CA HIS A 142 -13.60 -1.33 27.63
C HIS A 142 -13.19 -1.09 26.17
N ALA A 143 -11.90 -1.16 25.87
CA ALA A 143 -11.46 -1.36 24.50
C ALA A 143 -12.05 -2.68 23.98
N PRO A 144 -12.43 -2.81 22.69
CA PRO A 144 -12.69 -4.10 22.11
C PRO A 144 -11.43 -4.96 22.25
N VAL A 145 -11.50 -6.04 23.03
CA VAL A 145 -10.41 -7.02 23.09
C VAL A 145 -10.22 -7.54 21.66
N PRO A 146 -8.99 -7.49 21.09
CA PRO A 146 -8.77 -8.07 19.78
C PRO A 146 -9.19 -9.53 19.76
N GLY A 147 -9.98 -9.91 18.76
CA GLY A 147 -10.23 -11.32 18.49
C GLY A 147 -8.90 -11.98 18.11
N ILE A 148 -8.78 -13.27 18.36
CA ILE A 148 -7.65 -14.06 17.86
C ILE A 148 -8.19 -14.86 16.69
N ALA A 149 -7.93 -14.43 15.45
CA ALA A 149 -8.49 -15.05 14.27
C ALA A 149 -7.92 -16.44 13.97
N SER A 150 -6.68 -16.72 14.41
CA SER A 150 -6.05 -18.04 14.29
C SER A 150 -6.67 -19.03 15.28
N PRO A 151 -7.35 -20.10 14.82
CA PRO A 151 -7.87 -21.13 15.72
C PRO A 151 -6.78 -21.76 16.61
N ARG A 152 -5.55 -21.96 16.09
CA ARG A 152 -4.43 -22.49 16.89
C ARG A 152 -3.97 -21.52 17.98
N VAL A 153 -3.83 -20.22 17.70
CA VAL A 153 -3.46 -19.22 18.74
C VAL A 153 -4.62 -18.98 19.72
N ALA A 154 -5.88 -19.00 19.26
CA ALA A 154 -7.06 -18.87 20.12
C ALA A 154 -7.21 -20.06 21.09
N LYS A 155 -6.92 -21.28 20.60
CA LYS A 155 -6.84 -22.49 21.44
C LYS A 155 -5.74 -22.37 22.49
N LEU A 156 -4.54 -21.91 22.10
CA LEU A 156 -3.45 -21.67 23.05
C LEU A 156 -3.82 -20.62 24.11
N ALA A 157 -4.52 -19.54 23.73
CA ALA A 157 -4.98 -18.52 24.68
C ALA A 157 -5.91 -19.11 25.76
N ALA A 158 -6.82 -20.01 25.37
CA ALA A 158 -7.69 -20.74 26.30
C ALA A 158 -6.90 -21.75 27.17
N GLU A 159 -5.91 -22.44 26.61
CA GLU A 159 -5.03 -23.35 27.35
C GLU A 159 -4.19 -22.61 28.41
N LEU A 160 -3.63 -21.45 28.08
CA LEU A 160 -2.90 -20.59 29.01
C LEU A 160 -3.81 -20.02 30.11
N ALA A 161 -5.03 -19.61 29.78
CA ALA A 161 -6.03 -19.18 30.76
C ALA A 161 -6.43 -20.30 31.75
N ALA A 162 -6.26 -21.57 31.36
CA ALA A 162 -6.44 -22.74 32.21
C ALA A 162 -5.15 -23.20 32.93
N GLY A 163 -4.05 -22.43 32.88
CA GLY A 163 -2.77 -22.77 33.52
C GLY A 163 -1.85 -23.69 32.69
N GLY A 164 -2.08 -23.79 31.38
CA GLY A 164 -1.26 -24.55 30.43
C GLY A 164 0.09 -23.91 30.09
N THR A 165 0.77 -24.47 29.09
CA THR A 165 2.12 -24.05 28.65
C THR A 165 2.22 -24.01 27.12
N THR A 166 3.17 -23.23 26.58
CA THR A 166 3.32 -23.04 25.13
C THR A 166 4.09 -24.17 24.41
N ASP A 167 4.69 -25.12 25.14
CA ASP A 167 5.57 -26.13 24.53
C ASP A 167 4.85 -27.11 23.59
N ALA A 168 3.56 -27.39 23.81
CA ALA A 168 2.79 -28.21 22.88
C ALA A 168 2.59 -27.48 21.54
N PHE A 169 2.21 -26.20 21.59
CA PHE A 169 2.06 -25.32 20.44
C PHE A 169 3.39 -25.14 19.68
N TRP A 170 4.50 -24.92 20.38
CA TRP A 170 5.80 -24.74 19.72
C TRP A 170 6.35 -26.02 19.09
N ARG A 171 6.11 -27.20 19.68
CA ARG A 171 6.41 -28.49 19.01
C ARG A 171 5.58 -28.66 17.75
N GLU A 172 4.29 -28.33 17.79
CA GLU A 172 3.40 -28.40 16.63
C GLU A 172 3.80 -27.41 15.53
N ALA A 173 4.15 -26.16 15.89
CA ALA A 173 4.61 -25.13 14.96
C ALA A 173 5.96 -25.46 14.32
N ALA A 174 6.91 -26.03 15.08
CA ALA A 174 8.17 -26.52 14.53
C ALA A 174 7.99 -27.73 13.59
N ALA A 175 6.99 -28.59 13.85
CA ALA A 175 6.66 -29.72 12.99
C ALA A 175 5.88 -29.32 11.72
N SER A 176 5.00 -28.30 11.79
CA SER A 176 4.28 -27.78 10.61
C SER A 176 5.12 -26.79 9.77
N GLY A 177 6.14 -26.20 10.39
CA GLY A 177 6.79 -24.98 9.91
C GLY A 177 5.93 -23.74 10.12
N THR A 178 6.55 -22.57 9.90
CA THR A 178 5.93 -21.23 9.94
C THR A 178 5.96 -20.54 8.56
N PRO A 179 5.08 -19.53 8.32
CA PRO A 179 3.98 -19.10 9.18
C PRO A 179 2.86 -20.16 9.21
N LEU A 180 1.98 -20.11 10.21
CA LEU A 180 0.83 -21.03 10.23
C LEU A 180 -0.10 -20.71 9.04
N VAL A 181 -0.65 -21.75 8.42
CA VAL A 181 -1.63 -21.62 7.33
C VAL A 181 -2.90 -22.36 7.73
N GLU A 182 -4.01 -21.64 7.83
CA GLU A 182 -5.29 -22.12 8.34
C GLU A 182 -6.43 -21.76 7.37
N PRO A 183 -7.60 -22.42 7.45
CA PRO A 183 -8.79 -22.00 6.72
C PRO A 183 -9.14 -20.54 7.03
N ALA A 184 -9.55 -19.76 6.02
CA ALA A 184 -10.01 -18.39 6.26
C ALA A 184 -11.34 -18.39 7.05
N PRO A 185 -11.51 -17.55 8.08
CA PRO A 185 -12.77 -17.44 8.81
C PRO A 185 -13.86 -16.83 7.93
N ALA A 186 -15.08 -17.37 8.00
CA ALA A 186 -16.22 -16.95 7.18
C ALA A 186 -16.59 -15.46 7.34
N GLN A 187 -16.26 -14.87 8.50
CA GLN A 187 -16.16 -13.42 8.69
C GLN A 187 -14.86 -13.15 9.44
N PRO A 188 -13.83 -12.53 8.81
CA PRO A 188 -12.62 -12.14 9.54
C PRO A 188 -12.94 -11.05 10.55
N ALA A 189 -12.63 -11.32 11.82
CA ALA A 189 -12.71 -10.31 12.88
C ALA A 189 -11.78 -9.14 12.53
N ARG A 190 -12.31 -7.91 12.56
CA ARG A 190 -11.59 -6.69 12.14
C ARG A 190 -10.37 -6.32 13.00
N THR A 191 -10.05 -7.09 14.04
CA THR A 191 -9.21 -6.63 15.16
C THR A 191 -7.84 -7.32 15.29
N ASP A 192 -7.60 -8.48 14.66
CA ASP A 192 -6.23 -9.01 14.43
C ASP A 192 -6.02 -9.42 12.96
N ALA A 193 -6.97 -10.13 12.35
CA ALA A 193 -6.96 -10.53 10.94
C ALA A 193 -7.14 -9.33 10.01
N THR A 194 -6.01 -8.74 9.59
CA THR A 194 -6.01 -7.75 8.53
C THR A 194 -6.26 -8.45 7.19
N ILE A 195 -7.37 -8.15 6.51
CA ILE A 195 -7.50 -8.48 5.08
C ILE A 195 -6.37 -7.74 4.35
N ALA A 196 -5.49 -8.47 3.66
CA ALA A 196 -4.36 -7.86 2.97
C ALA A 196 -4.85 -6.78 1.98
N ARG A 197 -4.24 -5.59 2.02
CA ARG A 197 -4.73 -4.41 1.29
C ARG A 197 -4.42 -4.54 -0.20
N GLY A 198 -5.29 -5.26 -0.91
CA GLY A 198 -5.11 -5.64 -2.32
C GLY A 198 -6.30 -6.34 -2.97
N LEU A 199 -7.53 -6.03 -2.51
CA LEU A 199 -8.81 -6.58 -2.99
C LEU A 199 -8.80 -8.08 -3.29
N ASN A 200 -9.22 -8.91 -2.34
CA ASN A 200 -9.67 -10.27 -2.65
C ASN A 200 -11.01 -10.15 -3.44
N PRO A 201 -11.13 -10.65 -4.68
CA PRO A 201 -12.42 -10.86 -5.30
C PRO A 201 -13.31 -11.72 -4.38
N PRO A 202 -14.63 -11.50 -4.33
CA PRO A 202 -15.52 -12.22 -3.41
C PRO A 202 -15.47 -13.75 -3.62
N ASP A 203 -15.17 -14.20 -4.84
CA ASP A 203 -15.13 -15.60 -5.24
C ASP A 203 -13.71 -16.23 -5.20
N GLU A 204 -12.68 -15.47 -4.81
CA GLU A 204 -11.30 -15.99 -4.74
C GLU A 204 -11.08 -16.80 -3.45
N ALA A 205 -10.58 -18.03 -3.59
CA ALA A 205 -10.24 -18.86 -2.45
C ALA A 205 -9.14 -18.19 -1.60
N THR A 206 -9.38 -18.03 -0.30
CA THR A 206 -8.46 -17.39 0.65
C THR A 206 -7.94 -18.38 1.70
N ARG A 207 -6.89 -17.98 2.43
CA ARG A 207 -6.37 -18.65 3.63
C ARG A 207 -6.11 -17.61 4.70
N LEU A 208 -6.21 -18.03 5.96
CA LEU A 208 -5.63 -17.30 7.08
C LEU A 208 -4.15 -17.67 7.17
N VAL A 209 -3.28 -16.68 7.32
CA VAL A 209 -1.85 -16.88 7.54
C VAL A 209 -1.41 -16.12 8.78
N THR A 210 -0.79 -16.83 9.72
CA THR A 210 -0.39 -16.29 11.03
C THR A 210 1.12 -16.43 11.20
N PHE A 211 1.80 -15.29 11.11
CA PHE A 211 3.24 -15.17 11.39
C PHE A 211 3.46 -15.28 12.90
N LEU A 212 4.56 -15.92 13.32
CA LEU A 212 4.88 -16.21 14.71
C LEU A 212 6.31 -15.79 15.06
N TRP A 213 6.56 -15.49 16.33
CA TRP A 213 7.90 -15.42 16.92
C TRP A 213 7.89 -15.91 18.37
N ARG A 214 8.97 -16.58 18.81
CA ARG A 214 9.14 -17.12 20.18
C ARG A 214 10.11 -16.28 21.00
N GLY A 215 9.70 -15.84 22.19
CA GLY A 215 10.60 -15.35 23.24
C GLY A 215 11.28 -13.99 22.99
N ALA A 216 10.74 -13.15 22.11
CA ALA A 216 11.10 -11.73 22.12
C ALA A 216 10.62 -11.07 23.42
N ARG A 217 11.39 -10.11 23.93
CA ARG A 217 11.17 -9.43 25.21
C ARG A 217 10.26 -8.22 25.02
N ASP A 218 10.60 -7.38 24.04
CA ASP A 218 10.11 -6.01 23.98
C ASP A 218 9.10 -5.82 22.84
N ASN A 219 9.43 -6.31 21.64
CA ASN A 219 8.56 -6.23 20.46
C ASN A 219 9.01 -7.18 19.34
N VAL A 220 8.17 -7.36 18.31
CA VAL A 220 8.57 -7.93 17.01
C VAL A 220 7.93 -7.15 15.86
N ARG A 221 8.65 -6.97 14.75
CA ARG A 221 8.14 -6.43 13.48
C ARG A 221 8.22 -7.49 12.37
N LEU A 222 7.18 -7.58 11.55
CA LEU A 222 7.14 -8.29 10.27
C LEU A 222 7.53 -7.30 9.15
N LEU A 223 8.42 -7.69 8.26
CA LEU A 223 8.82 -6.87 7.11
C LEU A 223 8.42 -7.53 5.79
N GLY A 224 7.70 -6.77 4.98
CA GLY A 224 7.32 -7.15 3.61
C GLY A 224 5.80 -7.17 3.40
N SER A 225 5.35 -8.00 2.48
CA SER A 225 3.93 -8.32 2.33
C SER A 225 3.43 -9.18 3.50
N PRO A 226 2.11 -9.25 3.81
CA PRO A 226 0.97 -8.74 3.02
C PRO A 226 0.61 -7.25 3.21
N SER A 227 1.27 -6.50 4.09
CA SER A 227 1.01 -5.05 4.27
C SER A 227 1.86 -4.15 3.38
N GLY A 228 3.08 -4.58 3.03
CA GLY A 228 4.09 -3.75 2.38
C GLY A 228 4.85 -2.83 3.35
N GLU A 229 4.63 -2.98 4.66
CA GLU A 229 5.15 -2.10 5.72
C GLU A 229 5.90 -2.91 6.80
N HIS A 230 6.19 -2.29 7.95
CA HIS A 230 6.94 -2.89 9.06
C HIS A 230 5.99 -3.18 10.23
N ASP A 231 5.17 -4.21 10.07
CA ASP A 231 3.98 -4.47 10.89
C ASP A 231 4.33 -5.11 12.25
N THR A 232 3.95 -4.45 13.35
CA THR A 232 4.12 -4.98 14.72
C THR A 232 3.30 -6.25 14.95
N LEU A 233 3.92 -7.31 15.47
CA LEU A 233 3.20 -8.50 15.98
C LEU A 233 2.58 -8.19 17.35
N LEU A 234 1.45 -8.83 17.64
CA LEU A 234 0.79 -8.79 18.94
C LEU A 234 1.45 -9.80 19.88
N HIS A 235 1.66 -9.43 21.14
CA HIS A 235 2.01 -10.38 22.20
C HIS A 235 0.76 -11.12 22.66
N LEU A 236 0.86 -12.44 22.86
CA LEU A 236 -0.17 -13.23 23.53
C LEU A 236 0.09 -13.18 25.05
N PRO A 237 -0.80 -12.58 25.87
CA PRO A 237 -0.54 -12.35 27.30
C PRO A 237 -0.19 -13.62 28.07
N GLY A 238 0.75 -13.51 29.01
CA GLY A 238 1.21 -14.62 29.85
C GLY A 238 2.02 -15.70 29.12
N SER A 239 2.54 -15.41 27.92
CA SER A 239 3.22 -16.40 27.07
C SER A 239 4.53 -15.90 26.47
N ASP A 240 5.27 -16.79 25.81
CA ASP A 240 6.42 -16.46 24.96
C ASP A 240 6.04 -16.27 23.47
N VAL A 241 4.74 -16.16 23.15
CA VAL A 241 4.24 -16.08 21.77
C VAL A 241 3.96 -14.66 21.33
N TRP A 242 4.57 -14.28 20.21
CA TRP A 242 4.20 -13.11 19.41
C TRP A 242 3.58 -13.60 18.09
N TYR A 243 2.50 -12.97 17.63
CA TYR A 243 1.78 -13.39 16.42
C TYR A 243 1.21 -12.23 15.60
N ARG A 244 0.95 -12.46 14.30
CA ARG A 244 0.10 -11.57 13.49
C ARG A 244 -0.61 -12.31 12.35
N SER A 245 -1.91 -12.07 12.24
CA SER A 245 -2.83 -12.78 11.33
C SER A 245 -3.18 -11.94 10.09
N TYR A 246 -3.22 -12.55 8.91
CA TYR A 246 -3.71 -11.93 7.67
C TYR A 246 -4.63 -12.90 6.91
N VAL A 247 -5.68 -12.39 6.27
CA VAL A 247 -6.42 -13.14 5.25
C VAL A 247 -5.89 -12.74 3.88
N VAL A 248 -5.37 -13.74 3.15
CA VAL A 248 -4.70 -13.59 1.85
C VAL A 248 -5.29 -14.56 0.82
N PRO A 249 -5.15 -14.28 -0.50
CA PRO A 249 -5.47 -15.25 -1.54
C PRO A 249 -4.69 -16.55 -1.38
N ALA A 250 -5.30 -17.69 -1.67
CA ALA A 250 -4.65 -18.99 -1.61
C ALA A 250 -3.53 -19.17 -2.65
N ALA A 251 -3.49 -18.29 -3.65
CA ALA A 251 -2.43 -18.16 -4.65
C ALA A 251 -1.18 -17.38 -4.17
N THR A 252 -1.10 -17.02 -2.89
CA THR A 252 -0.03 -16.14 -2.37
C THR A 252 1.35 -16.78 -2.42
N ARG A 253 2.31 -16.06 -3.03
CA ARG A 253 3.76 -16.29 -2.90
C ARG A 253 4.45 -14.97 -2.57
N ILE A 254 5.08 -14.89 -1.39
CA ILE A 254 5.85 -13.73 -0.92
C ILE A 254 7.05 -14.18 -0.07
N SER A 255 8.10 -13.36 -0.02
CA SER A 255 9.16 -13.48 0.98
C SER A 255 9.03 -12.42 2.07
N TYR A 256 9.45 -12.77 3.28
CA TYR A 256 9.33 -11.94 4.48
C TYR A 256 10.53 -12.10 5.41
N LEU A 257 10.64 -11.18 6.36
CA LEU A 257 11.62 -11.19 7.45
C LEU A 257 10.93 -10.80 8.76
N LEU A 258 11.51 -11.21 9.89
CA LEU A 258 11.08 -10.86 11.23
C LEU A 258 12.22 -10.12 11.96
N ALA A 259 11.89 -9.09 12.72
CA ALA A 259 12.84 -8.33 13.53
C ALA A 259 12.33 -8.30 14.99
N PRO A 260 12.81 -9.17 15.88
CA PRO A 260 12.51 -9.13 17.32
C PRO A 260 13.32 -8.03 18.02
N ASP A 261 12.89 -7.63 19.20
CA ASP A 261 13.57 -6.71 20.12
C ASP A 261 14.17 -5.48 19.40
N VAL A 262 13.41 -4.87 18.49
CA VAL A 262 13.87 -3.67 17.77
C VAL A 262 14.12 -2.56 18.80
N PRO A 263 15.32 -1.95 18.84
CA PRO A 263 15.63 -0.89 19.79
C PRO A 263 14.71 0.32 19.63
N GLU A 264 14.08 0.74 20.72
CA GLU A 264 13.37 2.02 20.78
C GLU A 264 14.38 3.13 21.10
N LEU A 265 14.57 4.05 20.14
CA LEU A 265 15.61 5.07 20.17
C LEU A 265 15.00 6.46 20.05
N ASP A 266 15.50 7.41 20.84
CA ASP A 266 15.14 8.83 20.76
C ASP A 266 15.84 9.51 19.56
N LEU A 267 15.36 9.16 18.37
CA LEU A 267 15.84 9.61 17.06
C LEU A 267 14.62 9.89 16.15
N ASP A 268 14.85 10.47 14.97
CA ASP A 268 13.78 10.72 13.98
C ASP A 268 13.16 9.43 13.41
N ASP A 269 11.98 9.54 12.79
CA ASP A 269 11.27 8.38 12.22
C ASP A 269 12.04 7.62 11.13
N GLY A 270 12.92 8.29 10.38
CA GLY A 270 13.80 7.66 9.40
C GLY A 270 14.87 6.82 10.08
N ALA A 271 15.53 7.37 11.11
CA ALA A 271 16.48 6.63 11.94
C ALA A 271 15.82 5.47 12.71
N ARG A 272 14.67 5.70 13.36
CA ARG A 272 13.87 4.65 14.03
C ARG A 272 13.46 3.54 13.06
N ARG A 273 13.00 3.89 11.85
CA ARG A 273 12.65 2.88 10.82
C ARG A 273 13.87 2.12 10.29
N ARG A 274 15.07 2.72 10.31
CA ARG A 274 16.34 2.04 10.00
C ARG A 274 16.83 1.13 11.11
N ALA A 275 16.55 1.43 12.39
CA ALA A 275 16.95 0.60 13.53
C ALA A 275 16.40 -0.83 13.48
N ILE A 276 15.25 -1.03 12.82
CA ILE A 276 14.66 -2.36 12.54
C ILE A 276 15.65 -3.28 11.80
N LEU A 277 16.57 -2.73 11.01
CA LEU A 277 17.59 -3.50 10.28
C LEU A 277 18.69 -4.08 11.20
N ALA A 278 18.75 -3.70 12.48
CA ALA A 278 19.74 -4.22 13.42
C ALA A 278 19.40 -5.64 13.94
N THR A 279 18.12 -6.05 13.89
CA THR A 279 17.66 -7.37 14.36
C THR A 279 16.89 -8.16 13.30
N VAL A 280 16.78 -7.63 12.08
CA VAL A 280 16.05 -8.28 10.98
C VAL A 280 16.71 -9.59 10.55
N GLN A 281 15.92 -10.67 10.53
CA GLN A 281 16.38 -12.02 10.23
C GLN A 281 15.27 -12.89 9.64
N ARG A 282 15.66 -14.06 9.16
CA ARG A 282 14.74 -15.12 8.73
C ARG A 282 13.96 -15.67 9.93
N ASP A 283 12.73 -16.09 9.65
CA ASP A 283 11.86 -16.85 10.56
C ASP A 283 12.54 -18.20 10.90
N PRO A 284 12.93 -18.46 12.16
CA PRO A 284 13.71 -19.65 12.52
C PRO A 284 12.96 -20.98 12.36
N LEU A 285 11.63 -20.96 12.24
CA LEU A 285 10.79 -22.15 12.07
C LEU A 285 10.31 -22.33 10.63
N ASN A 286 10.72 -21.45 9.69
CA ASN A 286 10.37 -21.61 8.27
C ASN A 286 11.52 -22.33 7.53
N PRO A 287 11.33 -23.60 7.08
CA PRO A 287 12.36 -24.35 6.37
C PRO A 287 12.61 -23.84 4.94
N ARG A 288 11.77 -22.94 4.41
CA ARG A 288 11.89 -22.39 3.05
C ARG A 288 12.55 -21.02 3.10
N SER A 289 13.71 -20.89 2.44
CA SER A 289 14.43 -19.63 2.31
C SER A 289 14.65 -19.24 0.85
N PHE A 290 14.78 -17.93 0.62
CA PHE A 290 15.10 -17.31 -0.67
C PHE A 290 16.42 -16.55 -0.56
N MET A 291 17.20 -16.53 -1.65
CA MET A 291 18.62 -16.14 -1.66
C MET A 291 19.44 -17.02 -0.71
N HIS A 292 19.39 -18.34 -0.94
CA HIS A 292 20.08 -19.39 -0.19
C HIS A 292 20.99 -20.19 -1.15
N PRO A 293 22.20 -20.66 -0.76
CA PRO A 293 22.79 -20.67 0.58
C PRO A 293 23.11 -19.28 1.13
N ALA A 294 22.62 -19.05 2.34
CA ALA A 294 22.93 -17.87 3.16
C ALA A 294 23.74 -18.35 4.37
N PRO A 295 24.87 -17.70 4.73
CA PRO A 295 25.79 -18.23 5.75
C PRO A 295 25.24 -18.12 7.18
N ASP A 296 24.20 -17.30 7.40
CA ASP A 296 23.59 -17.03 8.70
C ASP A 296 22.07 -16.75 8.56
N VAL A 297 21.39 -16.48 9.67
CA VAL A 297 19.93 -16.19 9.71
C VAL A 297 19.56 -14.75 9.32
N TYR A 298 20.51 -13.80 9.37
CA TYR A 298 20.31 -12.40 9.00
C TYR A 298 20.36 -12.20 7.48
N GLN A 299 20.96 -13.14 6.75
CA GLN A 299 21.03 -13.18 5.29
C GLN A 299 19.93 -14.04 4.65
N GLY A 300 19.54 -13.66 3.43
CA GLY A 300 18.41 -14.23 2.70
C GLY A 300 17.05 -13.70 3.19
N LYS A 301 15.97 -14.44 2.89
CA LYS A 301 14.61 -14.19 3.41
C LYS A 301 13.87 -15.51 3.66
N SER A 302 12.83 -15.50 4.49
CA SER A 302 11.89 -16.63 4.62
C SER A 302 10.80 -16.57 3.55
N VAL A 303 10.22 -17.72 3.18
CA VAL A 303 9.26 -17.84 2.07
C VAL A 303 7.90 -18.33 2.55
N LEU A 304 6.86 -17.54 2.27
CA LEU A 304 5.47 -17.99 2.25
C LEU A 304 5.10 -18.33 0.81
N GLU A 305 4.80 -19.60 0.55
CA GLU A 305 4.27 -20.04 -0.73
C GLU A 305 3.13 -21.03 -0.48
N LEU A 306 1.90 -20.58 -0.74
CA LEU A 306 0.68 -21.33 -0.54
C LEU A 306 0.43 -22.32 -1.69
N ARG A 307 -0.41 -23.33 -1.43
CA ARG A 307 -0.67 -24.45 -2.33
C ARG A 307 -1.08 -24.04 -3.75
N ASP A 308 -1.87 -22.98 -3.86
CA ASP A 308 -2.52 -22.60 -5.11
C ASP A 308 -1.70 -21.51 -5.85
N ALA A 309 -0.46 -21.24 -5.40
CA ALA A 309 0.44 -20.23 -5.98
C ALA A 309 0.99 -20.68 -7.35
N PRO A 310 0.85 -19.88 -8.43
CA PRO A 310 1.20 -20.32 -9.78
C PRO A 310 2.68 -20.73 -9.92
N PRO A 311 3.03 -21.74 -10.72
CA PRO A 311 4.40 -22.24 -10.84
C PRO A 311 5.33 -21.21 -11.51
N GLN A 312 6.63 -21.33 -11.23
CA GLN A 312 7.71 -20.52 -11.84
C GLN A 312 8.70 -21.44 -12.61
N PRO A 313 8.29 -22.08 -13.72
CA PRO A 313 8.97 -23.28 -14.26
C PRO A 313 10.34 -23.04 -14.93
N TRP A 314 10.74 -21.79 -15.19
CA TRP A 314 11.96 -21.44 -15.92
C TRP A 314 13.10 -20.90 -15.05
N ILE A 315 12.92 -20.82 -13.72
CA ILE A 315 13.91 -20.18 -12.81
C ILE A 315 15.08 -21.09 -12.41
N ALA A 316 15.00 -22.39 -12.70
CA ALA A 316 15.99 -23.39 -12.27
C ALA A 316 16.76 -23.96 -13.47
N PRO A 317 18.08 -24.17 -13.37
CA PRO A 317 18.84 -24.86 -14.41
C PRO A 317 18.31 -26.27 -14.66
N ARG A 318 18.36 -26.73 -15.92
CA ARG A 318 17.86 -28.05 -16.34
C ARG A 318 18.97 -28.82 -17.05
N ALA A 319 19.19 -30.08 -16.68
CA ALA A 319 20.31 -30.89 -17.18
C ALA A 319 20.30 -31.14 -18.71
N ASN A 320 19.15 -30.97 -19.37
CA ASN A 320 18.97 -31.11 -20.81
C ASN A 320 18.90 -29.77 -21.57
N VAL A 321 19.14 -28.64 -20.91
CA VAL A 321 19.17 -27.29 -21.51
C VAL A 321 20.62 -26.80 -21.55
N PRO A 322 21.20 -26.59 -22.75
CA PRO A 322 22.54 -26.02 -22.87
C PRO A 322 22.56 -24.58 -22.35
N ALA A 323 23.44 -24.29 -21.38
CA ALA A 323 23.55 -22.98 -20.78
C ALA A 323 24.27 -21.96 -21.70
N GLY A 324 23.82 -20.71 -21.67
CA GLY A 324 24.49 -19.57 -22.30
C GLY A 324 25.71 -19.09 -21.53
N THR A 325 26.45 -18.16 -22.12
CA THR A 325 27.61 -17.52 -21.51
C THR A 325 27.25 -16.14 -20.97
N VAL A 326 27.74 -15.81 -19.77
CA VAL A 326 27.63 -14.47 -19.16
C VAL A 326 29.03 -13.88 -19.05
N THR A 327 29.26 -12.71 -19.66
CA THR A 327 30.53 -11.97 -19.56
C THR A 327 30.31 -10.68 -18.79
N ALA A 328 31.09 -10.43 -17.75
CA ALA A 328 31.05 -9.17 -17.00
C ALA A 328 32.00 -8.13 -17.65
N HIS A 329 31.49 -6.93 -17.90
CA HIS A 329 32.26 -5.81 -18.46
C HIS A 329 32.15 -4.60 -17.52
N ARG A 330 33.27 -3.93 -17.24
CA ARG A 330 33.31 -2.71 -16.43
C ARG A 330 33.20 -1.48 -17.33
N PHE A 331 31.99 -0.96 -17.48
CA PHE A 331 31.65 0.08 -18.44
C PHE A 331 31.84 1.48 -17.83
N ALA A 332 32.73 2.29 -18.42
CA ALA A 332 32.88 3.70 -18.09
C ALA A 332 31.97 4.57 -18.98
N SER A 333 31.11 5.38 -18.36
CA SER A 333 30.18 6.30 -19.03
C SER A 333 30.69 7.74 -18.91
N THR A 334 30.82 8.42 -20.04
CA THR A 334 31.12 9.86 -20.11
C THR A 334 29.85 10.66 -19.80
N VAL A 335 28.70 10.21 -20.30
CA VAL A 335 27.40 10.87 -20.10
C VAL A 335 26.98 10.91 -18.61
N LEU A 336 27.33 9.88 -17.83
CA LEU A 336 27.01 9.77 -16.40
C LEU A 336 28.19 10.05 -15.47
N GLY A 337 29.39 10.28 -16.01
CA GLY A 337 30.61 10.59 -15.25
C GLY A 337 31.01 9.51 -14.25
N ASN A 338 30.67 8.24 -14.52
CA ASN A 338 30.91 7.13 -13.59
C ASN A 338 31.16 5.80 -14.32
N THR A 339 31.49 4.76 -13.53
CA THR A 339 31.76 3.41 -14.03
C THR A 339 30.84 2.41 -13.34
N ARG A 340 30.24 1.50 -14.10
CA ARG A 340 29.33 0.45 -13.63
C ARG A 340 29.63 -0.89 -14.28
N ASP A 341 29.20 -1.97 -13.66
CA ASP A 341 29.32 -3.29 -14.26
C ASP A 341 28.10 -3.56 -15.17
N VAL A 342 28.35 -4.15 -16.33
CA VAL A 342 27.36 -4.55 -17.33
C VAL A 342 27.64 -5.99 -17.72
N TYR A 343 26.66 -6.87 -17.54
CA TYR A 343 26.80 -8.28 -17.87
C TYR A 343 26.16 -8.55 -19.23
N VAL A 344 26.92 -9.15 -20.14
CA VAL A 344 26.45 -9.52 -21.48
C VAL A 344 26.18 -11.02 -21.49
N TYR A 345 24.91 -11.40 -21.56
CA TYR A 345 24.47 -12.78 -21.71
C TYR A 345 24.25 -13.11 -23.19
N ARG A 346 24.82 -14.24 -23.64
CA ARG A 346 24.66 -14.79 -24.99
C ARG A 346 24.19 -16.26 -24.86
N PRO A 347 23.02 -16.65 -25.38
CA PRO A 347 22.50 -18.02 -25.26
C PRO A 347 23.36 -19.05 -25.99
N ALA A 348 23.22 -20.33 -25.66
CA ALA A 348 23.97 -21.40 -26.31
C ALA A 348 23.79 -21.42 -27.84
N GLY A 349 24.89 -21.22 -28.59
CA GLY A 349 24.87 -21.06 -30.04
C GLY A 349 24.30 -19.72 -30.51
N TYR A 350 24.55 -18.62 -29.79
CA TYR A 350 24.18 -17.28 -30.21
C TYR A 350 24.81 -16.90 -31.55
N ARG A 351 24.08 -16.09 -32.34
CA ARG A 351 24.47 -15.62 -33.67
C ARG A 351 24.09 -14.16 -33.84
N ALA A 352 25.09 -13.30 -34.03
CA ALA A 352 24.89 -11.86 -34.24
C ALA A 352 24.23 -11.54 -35.60
N ASP A 353 24.30 -12.46 -36.56
CA ASP A 353 23.72 -12.35 -37.90
C ASP A 353 22.26 -12.86 -37.99
N ASP A 354 21.78 -13.61 -37.00
CA ASP A 354 20.44 -14.20 -36.97
C ASP A 354 19.35 -13.12 -37.10
N PRO A 355 18.49 -13.14 -38.16
CA PRO A 355 17.44 -12.14 -38.35
C PRO A 355 16.27 -12.30 -37.35
N ALA A 356 16.17 -13.44 -36.66
CA ALA A 356 15.17 -13.68 -35.62
C ALA A 356 15.61 -13.21 -34.24
N ARG A 357 16.88 -12.84 -34.04
CA ARG A 357 17.45 -12.49 -32.72
C ARG A 357 16.68 -11.38 -32.01
N ALA A 358 16.66 -11.47 -30.68
CA ALA A 358 16.07 -10.48 -29.80
C ALA A 358 17.06 -10.04 -28.72
N LEU A 359 16.74 -8.93 -28.04
CA LEU A 359 17.59 -8.34 -27.01
C LEU A 359 16.75 -7.95 -25.79
N VAL A 360 17.26 -8.24 -24.59
CA VAL A 360 16.70 -7.74 -23.32
C VAL A 360 17.72 -6.83 -22.65
N VAL A 361 17.38 -5.56 -22.44
CA VAL A 361 18.15 -4.66 -21.58
C VAL A 361 17.44 -4.60 -20.25
N VAL A 362 18.05 -5.12 -19.19
CA VAL A 362 17.44 -5.21 -17.86
C VAL A 362 18.30 -4.51 -16.81
N PHE A 363 17.68 -3.73 -15.94
CA PHE A 363 18.37 -3.00 -14.88
C PHE A 363 18.63 -3.87 -13.65
N ASP A 364 19.29 -3.29 -12.65
CA ASP A 364 19.50 -3.92 -11.33
C ASP A 364 20.25 -5.26 -11.38
N ALA A 365 21.39 -5.31 -12.06
CA ALA A 365 22.21 -6.54 -12.19
C ALA A 365 22.53 -7.26 -10.87
N HIS A 366 22.66 -6.53 -9.75
CA HIS A 366 22.81 -7.09 -8.40
C HIS A 366 21.70 -8.07 -7.98
N ALA A 367 20.54 -8.01 -8.66
CA ALA A 367 19.44 -8.95 -8.51
C ALA A 367 19.18 -9.75 -9.80
N TYR A 368 19.26 -9.14 -10.98
CA TYR A 368 18.86 -9.75 -12.25
C TYR A 368 19.90 -10.68 -12.90
N VAL A 369 21.09 -10.87 -12.31
CA VAL A 369 21.97 -11.99 -12.70
C VAL A 369 21.52 -13.30 -12.02
N ASP A 370 21.38 -13.30 -10.69
CA ASP A 370 21.20 -14.53 -9.88
C ASP A 370 19.85 -14.62 -9.13
N THR A 371 19.42 -13.55 -8.46
CA THR A 371 18.23 -13.55 -7.58
C THR A 371 16.93 -13.62 -8.39
N VAL A 372 16.90 -12.89 -9.50
CA VAL A 372 16.09 -13.16 -10.68
C VAL A 372 17.05 -13.75 -11.71
N PRO A 373 17.09 -15.07 -11.93
CA PRO A 373 18.14 -15.72 -12.70
C PRO A 373 17.91 -15.57 -14.21
N THR A 374 18.05 -14.34 -14.73
CA THR A 374 17.73 -13.97 -16.12
C THR A 374 18.43 -14.86 -17.16
N PRO A 375 19.72 -15.24 -17.02
CA PRO A 375 20.37 -16.18 -17.94
C PRO A 375 19.63 -17.54 -18.00
N THR A 376 19.34 -18.13 -16.84
CA THR A 376 18.63 -19.43 -16.73
C THR A 376 17.20 -19.35 -17.27
N ILE A 377 16.50 -18.24 -17.02
CA ILE A 377 15.16 -17.99 -17.57
C ILE A 377 15.22 -17.92 -19.10
N LEU A 378 16.20 -17.22 -19.67
CA LEU A 378 16.38 -17.12 -21.12
C LEU A 378 16.77 -18.47 -21.74
N ASP A 379 17.74 -19.19 -21.18
CA ASP A 379 18.14 -20.54 -21.64
C ASP A 379 16.93 -21.50 -21.69
N ASN A 380 16.14 -21.55 -20.60
CA ASN A 380 14.97 -22.41 -20.52
C ASN A 380 13.84 -21.99 -21.49
N LEU A 381 13.58 -20.69 -21.67
CA LEU A 381 12.58 -20.19 -22.61
C LEU A 381 12.98 -20.41 -24.08
N ILE A 382 14.28 -20.30 -24.39
CA ILE A 382 14.83 -20.54 -25.73
C ILE A 382 14.78 -22.04 -26.06
N ALA A 383 15.13 -22.91 -25.10
CA ALA A 383 15.06 -24.36 -25.27
C ALA A 383 13.62 -24.89 -25.45
N GLU A 384 12.62 -24.23 -24.85
CA GLU A 384 11.20 -24.49 -25.10
C GLU A 384 10.64 -23.79 -26.35
N GLY A 385 11.44 -23.00 -27.08
CA GLY A 385 11.02 -22.23 -28.26
C GLY A 385 10.05 -21.09 -27.96
N ARG A 386 9.87 -20.72 -26.69
CA ARG A 386 8.90 -19.69 -26.24
C ARG A 386 9.31 -18.28 -26.65
N VAL A 387 10.61 -18.04 -26.77
CA VAL A 387 11.23 -16.80 -27.31
C VAL A 387 12.32 -17.18 -28.33
N PRO A 388 12.66 -16.31 -29.30
CA PRO A 388 13.78 -16.54 -30.22
C PRO A 388 15.12 -16.50 -29.48
N ARG A 389 16.23 -16.75 -30.18
CA ARG A 389 17.60 -16.60 -29.64
C ARG A 389 17.83 -15.17 -29.12
N THR A 390 17.69 -15.03 -27.81
CA THR A 390 17.62 -13.73 -27.12
C THR A 390 18.88 -13.53 -26.30
N ALA A 391 19.64 -12.47 -26.61
CA ALA A 391 20.76 -12.02 -25.78
C ALA A 391 20.27 -11.01 -24.73
N ALA A 392 21.09 -10.71 -23.71
CA ALA A 392 20.74 -9.70 -22.72
C ALA A 392 21.93 -8.83 -22.28
N LEU A 393 21.62 -7.57 -21.96
CA LEU A 393 22.47 -6.63 -21.24
C LEU A 393 21.87 -6.44 -19.85
N ILE A 394 22.54 -6.92 -18.81
CA ILE A 394 22.12 -6.78 -17.42
C ILE A 394 22.95 -5.65 -16.80
N VAL A 395 22.32 -4.50 -16.56
CA VAL A 395 22.99 -3.23 -16.24
C VAL A 395 23.02 -3.02 -14.72
N GLY A 396 24.22 -2.87 -14.17
CA GLY A 396 24.42 -2.54 -12.76
C GLY A 396 24.23 -1.06 -12.43
N ASN A 397 24.01 -0.78 -11.14
CA ASN A 397 24.15 0.56 -10.56
C ASN A 397 25.44 0.56 -9.72
N PRO A 398 26.25 1.63 -9.72
CA PRO A 398 27.40 1.75 -8.82
C PRO A 398 27.04 1.63 -7.34
N ASP A 399 25.90 2.18 -6.93
CA ASP A 399 25.39 2.17 -5.55
C ASP A 399 23.88 2.50 -5.50
N SER A 400 23.27 2.41 -4.31
CA SER A 400 21.83 2.63 -4.09
C SER A 400 21.38 4.09 -4.24
N ALA A 401 22.19 5.06 -3.86
CA ALA A 401 21.89 6.48 -4.05
C ALA A 401 22.05 6.88 -5.54
N THR A 402 23.00 6.28 -6.25
CA THR A 402 23.11 6.40 -7.71
C THR A 402 21.92 5.74 -8.42
N ARG A 403 21.48 4.55 -8.02
CA ARG A 403 20.22 3.95 -8.50
C ARG A 403 19.04 4.91 -8.33
N GLY A 404 18.91 5.52 -7.15
CA GLY A 404 17.86 6.50 -6.84
C GLY A 404 17.97 7.84 -7.59
N ARG A 405 19.12 8.14 -8.20
CA ARG A 405 19.37 9.35 -9.00
C ARG A 405 19.24 9.12 -10.51
N GLU A 406 19.55 7.91 -10.98
CA GLU A 406 19.64 7.59 -12.41
C GLU A 406 18.42 6.87 -12.98
N LEU A 407 17.76 5.98 -12.23
CA LEU A 407 16.62 5.22 -12.74
C LEU A 407 15.30 6.03 -12.79
N PRO A 408 14.93 6.86 -11.80
CA PRO A 408 13.78 7.75 -11.95
C PRO A 408 14.02 8.75 -13.10
N PRO A 409 12.99 9.14 -13.90
CA PRO A 409 13.10 9.79 -15.20
C PRO A 409 14.24 10.81 -15.39
N ASN A 410 15.40 10.30 -15.83
CA ASN A 410 16.64 11.05 -15.93
C ASN A 410 17.10 11.15 -17.40
N PRO A 411 17.14 12.36 -18.00
CA PRO A 411 17.59 12.55 -19.38
C PRO A 411 19.03 12.07 -19.65
N ALA A 412 19.94 12.18 -18.67
CA ALA A 412 21.32 11.71 -18.83
C ALA A 412 21.40 10.18 -18.84
N PHE A 413 20.57 9.49 -18.05
CA PHE A 413 20.50 8.02 -18.08
C PHE A 413 19.93 7.52 -19.42
N ALA A 414 18.86 8.15 -19.92
CA ALA A 414 18.33 7.87 -21.26
C ALA A 414 19.38 8.08 -22.37
N ARG A 415 20.16 9.17 -22.30
CA ARG A 415 21.27 9.43 -23.22
C ARG A 415 22.39 8.38 -23.11
N PHE A 416 22.80 7.96 -21.91
CA PHE A 416 23.79 6.88 -21.74
C PHE A 416 23.35 5.60 -22.45
N LEU A 417 22.06 5.22 -22.34
CA LEU A 417 21.54 4.05 -23.03
C LEU A 417 21.67 4.18 -24.55
N ALA A 418 21.31 5.34 -25.12
CA ALA A 418 21.26 5.56 -26.56
C ALA A 418 22.61 5.88 -27.22
N GLU A 419 23.44 6.68 -26.56
CA GLU A 419 24.69 7.24 -27.11
C GLU A 419 25.92 6.36 -26.78
N GLU A 420 25.91 5.62 -25.67
CA GLU A 420 27.07 4.87 -25.18
C GLU A 420 26.80 3.35 -25.14
N LEU A 421 25.79 2.90 -24.38
CA LEU A 421 25.56 1.48 -24.10
C LEU A 421 25.12 0.69 -25.33
N MET A 422 24.03 1.09 -26.00
CA MET A 422 23.49 0.36 -27.15
C MET A 422 24.45 0.36 -28.36
N PRO A 423 25.15 1.47 -28.69
CA PRO A 423 26.21 1.46 -29.71
C PRO A 423 27.40 0.57 -29.36
N TRP A 424 27.77 0.44 -28.07
CA TRP A 424 28.79 -0.53 -27.64
C TRP A 424 28.29 -1.98 -27.77
N ALA A 425 27.08 -2.28 -27.29
CA ALA A 425 26.51 -3.61 -27.40
C ALA A 425 26.40 -4.10 -28.86
N ALA A 426 26.09 -3.20 -29.79
CA ALA A 426 26.13 -3.50 -31.22
C ALA A 426 27.53 -3.91 -31.72
N ARG A 427 28.61 -3.29 -31.20
CA ARG A 427 30.00 -3.70 -31.50
C ARG A 427 30.38 -5.03 -30.84
N GLU A 428 29.81 -5.34 -29.69
CA GLU A 428 29.88 -6.65 -29.01
C GLU A 428 29.07 -7.76 -29.72
N GLY A 429 28.45 -7.46 -30.88
CA GLY A 429 27.60 -8.37 -31.64
C GLY A 429 26.21 -8.58 -31.03
N VAL A 430 25.83 -7.80 -30.00
CA VAL A 430 24.60 -7.94 -29.23
C VAL A 430 23.65 -6.77 -29.55
N SER A 431 22.82 -6.97 -30.58
CA SER A 431 21.83 -5.99 -31.04
C SER A 431 20.56 -6.67 -31.57
N ALA A 432 19.44 -5.96 -31.53
CA ALA A 432 18.20 -6.34 -32.20
C ALA A 432 17.45 -5.07 -32.69
N PRO A 433 16.58 -5.17 -33.71
CA PRO A 433 15.67 -4.07 -34.08
C PRO A 433 14.73 -3.74 -32.92
N ALA A 434 14.31 -2.48 -32.76
CA ALA A 434 13.49 -2.02 -31.63
C ALA A 434 12.27 -2.91 -31.31
N ALA A 435 11.57 -3.41 -32.33
CA ALA A 435 10.42 -4.31 -32.18
C ALA A 435 10.76 -5.68 -31.54
N ARG A 436 12.03 -6.07 -31.49
CA ARG A 436 12.58 -7.25 -30.79
C ARG A 436 13.52 -6.89 -29.62
N THR A 437 13.64 -5.60 -29.28
CA THR A 437 14.34 -5.14 -28.07
C THR A 437 13.33 -4.89 -26.96
N VAL A 438 13.53 -5.54 -25.82
CA VAL A 438 12.81 -5.31 -24.57
C VAL A 438 13.70 -4.49 -23.65
N ILE A 439 13.15 -3.46 -23.01
CA ILE A 439 13.76 -2.82 -21.85
C ILE A 439 12.95 -3.12 -20.58
N ALA A 440 13.63 -3.53 -19.51
CA ALA A 440 13.02 -4.23 -18.39
C ALA A 440 13.58 -3.82 -17.02
N GLY A 441 12.74 -3.95 -15.99
CA GLY A 441 13.19 -3.92 -14.60
C GLY A 441 12.06 -3.78 -13.58
N SER A 442 12.44 -3.91 -12.31
CA SER A 442 11.54 -3.77 -11.16
C SER A 442 11.56 -2.37 -10.54
N SER A 443 10.45 -1.90 -9.96
CA SER A 443 10.42 -0.66 -9.15
C SER A 443 10.83 0.57 -9.97
N TYR A 444 11.85 1.32 -9.55
CA TYR A 444 12.46 2.38 -10.38
C TYR A 444 13.03 1.85 -11.71
N GLY A 445 13.43 0.58 -11.83
CA GLY A 445 13.83 -0.02 -13.11
C GLY A 445 12.67 -0.15 -14.09
N GLY A 446 11.46 -0.44 -13.63
CA GLY A 446 10.26 -0.48 -14.47
C GLY A 446 9.84 0.92 -14.94
N LEU A 447 9.95 1.91 -14.04
CA LEU A 447 9.79 3.32 -14.34
C LEU A 447 10.83 3.83 -15.35
N ALA A 448 12.11 3.46 -15.18
CA ALA A 448 13.21 3.76 -16.09
C ALA A 448 12.99 3.14 -17.48
N SER A 449 12.49 1.90 -17.52
CA SER A 449 12.21 1.17 -18.77
C SER A 449 11.16 1.88 -19.62
N ALA A 450 10.06 2.30 -19.00
CA ALA A 450 9.05 3.12 -19.66
C ALA A 450 9.62 4.49 -20.09
N TYR A 451 10.38 5.19 -19.22
CA TYR A 451 10.98 6.47 -19.61
C TYR A 451 11.99 6.35 -20.76
N ALA A 452 12.80 5.29 -20.80
CA ALA A 452 13.73 5.04 -21.88
C ALA A 452 13.01 4.80 -23.22
N ALA A 453 11.91 4.04 -23.25
CA ALA A 453 11.09 3.86 -24.45
C ALA A 453 10.27 5.12 -24.85
N LEU A 454 9.93 5.99 -23.89
CA LEU A 454 9.36 7.32 -24.16
C LEU A 454 10.37 8.26 -24.87
N ARG A 455 11.66 8.08 -24.59
CA ARG A 455 12.77 8.91 -25.11
C ARG A 455 13.41 8.34 -26.37
N HIS A 456 13.49 7.02 -26.48
CA HIS A 456 14.22 6.27 -27.52
C HIS A 456 13.42 5.06 -28.05
N PRO A 457 12.20 5.26 -28.60
CA PRO A 457 11.40 4.18 -29.19
C PRO A 457 12.07 3.51 -30.40
N GLU A 458 13.03 4.18 -31.04
CA GLU A 458 13.90 3.65 -32.11
C GLU A 458 14.92 2.60 -31.61
N LEU A 459 15.10 2.49 -30.29
CA LEU A 459 15.92 1.46 -29.64
C LEU A 459 15.07 0.46 -28.85
N PHE A 460 13.99 0.94 -28.20
CA PHE A 460 13.21 0.20 -27.21
C PHE A 460 11.73 0.12 -27.59
N GLY A 461 11.37 -0.81 -28.49
CA GLY A 461 9.99 -1.02 -28.95
C GLY A 461 9.13 -1.85 -27.98
N ASN A 462 9.70 -2.40 -26.91
CA ASN A 462 8.97 -3.18 -25.91
C ASN A 462 9.43 -2.81 -24.49
N VAL A 463 8.47 -2.64 -23.57
CA VAL A 463 8.70 -2.31 -22.14
C VAL A 463 8.16 -3.42 -21.26
N LEU A 464 8.96 -3.89 -20.31
CA LEU A 464 8.59 -4.88 -19.30
C LEU A 464 8.79 -4.28 -17.89
N SER A 465 7.71 -3.77 -17.29
CA SER A 465 7.75 -3.11 -15.99
C SER A 465 7.14 -4.01 -14.90
N GLN A 466 7.94 -4.32 -13.87
CA GLN A 466 7.52 -5.13 -12.73
C GLN A 466 7.40 -4.23 -11.50
N SER A 467 6.22 -4.13 -10.90
CA SER A 467 5.94 -3.24 -9.76
C SER A 467 6.46 -1.80 -9.97
N GLY A 468 6.21 -1.24 -11.16
CA GLY A 468 6.81 0.02 -11.59
C GLY A 468 6.44 1.20 -10.68
N SER A 469 7.43 2.03 -10.30
CA SER A 469 7.26 3.15 -9.37
C SER A 469 6.55 4.38 -9.99
N PHE A 470 5.41 4.16 -10.65
CA PHE A 470 4.72 5.17 -11.45
C PHE A 470 4.13 6.32 -10.65
N TRP A 471 3.94 6.16 -9.33
CA TRP A 471 3.67 7.25 -8.37
C TRP A 471 4.69 8.41 -8.41
N TRP A 472 5.89 8.19 -8.93
CA TRP A 472 6.99 9.16 -8.90
C TRP A 472 6.68 10.50 -9.59
N ALA A 473 7.27 11.58 -9.05
CA ALA A 473 7.32 12.90 -9.65
C ALA A 473 8.68 13.58 -9.38
N PRO A 474 9.12 14.52 -10.24
CA PRO A 474 10.26 15.38 -9.95
C PRO A 474 10.04 16.19 -8.67
N VAL A 475 11.11 16.42 -7.90
CA VAL A 475 11.07 17.25 -6.68
C VAL A 475 11.07 18.75 -7.01
N GLN A 476 11.57 19.12 -8.20
CA GLN A 476 11.68 20.50 -8.68
C GLN A 476 10.71 20.75 -9.85
N GLY A 477 10.42 22.02 -10.12
CA GLY A 477 9.49 22.46 -11.19
C GLY A 477 8.19 23.05 -10.66
N ASP A 478 7.26 23.33 -11.58
CA ASP A 478 5.94 23.87 -11.25
C ASP A 478 5.05 22.85 -10.50
N ALA A 479 3.86 23.28 -10.07
CA ALA A 479 2.94 22.41 -9.34
C ALA A 479 2.52 21.19 -10.17
N ARG A 480 2.30 21.34 -11.49
CA ARG A 480 1.95 20.25 -12.40
C ARG A 480 3.09 19.24 -12.57
N THR A 481 4.33 19.70 -12.62
CA THR A 481 5.52 18.85 -12.67
C THR A 481 5.64 18.02 -11.39
N ARG A 482 5.56 18.66 -10.22
CA ARG A 482 5.72 18.03 -8.90
C ARG A 482 4.52 17.20 -8.41
N THR A 483 3.49 17.03 -9.25
CA THR A 483 2.34 16.16 -8.94
C THR A 483 2.72 14.70 -9.20
N ALA A 484 2.36 13.77 -8.30
CA ALA A 484 2.54 12.32 -8.46
C ALA A 484 2.07 11.81 -9.84
N GLU A 485 2.63 10.71 -10.36
CA GLU A 485 2.32 10.16 -11.69
C GLU A 485 2.77 11.01 -12.88
N TRP A 486 3.98 11.58 -12.78
CA TRP A 486 4.56 12.42 -13.84
C TRP A 486 4.67 11.68 -15.19
N LEU A 487 5.16 10.44 -15.20
CA LEU A 487 5.36 9.68 -16.44
C LEU A 487 4.03 9.28 -17.11
N THR A 488 2.99 9.02 -16.32
CA THR A 488 1.64 8.75 -16.83
C THR A 488 1.10 9.96 -17.61
N ARG A 489 1.34 11.19 -17.13
CA ARG A 489 0.96 12.42 -17.85
C ARG A 489 1.78 12.64 -19.13
N GLU A 490 3.06 12.27 -19.16
CA GLU A 490 3.88 12.33 -20.38
C GLU A 490 3.32 11.41 -21.49
N TYR A 491 2.90 10.19 -21.15
CA TYR A 491 2.25 9.30 -22.11
C TYR A 491 0.86 9.78 -22.54
N ALA A 492 0.08 10.37 -21.63
CA ALA A 492 -1.22 10.96 -21.96
C ALA A 492 -1.11 12.14 -22.94
N ALA A 493 -0.07 12.96 -22.79
CA ALA A 493 0.13 14.19 -23.58
C ALA A 493 0.77 13.98 -24.96
N ARG A 494 1.46 12.86 -25.19
CA ARG A 494 2.19 12.59 -26.45
C ARG A 494 1.34 11.87 -27.49
N GLU A 495 1.76 11.99 -28.75
CA GLU A 495 1.35 11.09 -29.82
C GLU A 495 1.81 9.65 -29.53
N ARG A 496 1.16 8.67 -30.18
CA ARG A 496 1.38 7.26 -29.87
C ARG A 496 2.67 6.73 -30.53
N LEU A 497 3.66 6.43 -29.71
CA LEU A 497 4.94 5.82 -30.12
C LEU A 497 4.76 4.34 -30.52
N PRO A 498 5.66 3.75 -31.33
CA PRO A 498 5.61 2.34 -31.73
C PRO A 498 6.11 1.38 -30.62
N VAL A 499 5.58 1.52 -29.41
CA VAL A 499 6.00 0.80 -28.20
C VAL A 499 4.90 -0.13 -27.69
N ARG A 500 5.30 -1.33 -27.23
CA ARG A 500 4.42 -2.33 -26.61
C ARG A 500 4.76 -2.50 -25.14
N PHE A 501 3.77 -2.77 -24.30
CA PHE A 501 3.93 -2.81 -22.84
C PHE A 501 3.47 -4.15 -22.25
N TYR A 502 4.30 -4.72 -21.38
CA TYR A 502 3.89 -5.66 -20.35
C TYR A 502 4.09 -4.98 -19.00
N LEU A 503 3.01 -4.76 -18.27
CA LEU A 503 3.00 -4.16 -16.94
C LEU A 503 2.57 -5.23 -15.93
N GLU A 504 3.26 -5.32 -14.80
CA GLU A 504 2.89 -6.21 -13.70
C GLU A 504 2.96 -5.46 -12.38
N SER A 505 2.05 -5.75 -11.45
CA SER A 505 2.17 -5.33 -10.06
C SER A 505 1.46 -6.28 -9.09
N GLY A 506 2.05 -6.43 -7.92
CA GLY A 506 1.50 -7.22 -6.83
C GLY A 506 0.30 -6.53 -6.19
N ARG A 507 -0.74 -7.31 -5.88
CA ARG A 507 -1.96 -6.81 -5.24
C ARG A 507 -1.70 -6.22 -3.85
N PHE A 508 -0.70 -6.71 -3.12
CA PHE A 508 -0.32 -6.14 -1.82
C PHE A 508 0.43 -4.80 -1.91
N GLU A 509 0.61 -4.24 -3.11
CA GLU A 509 1.22 -2.92 -3.32
C GLU A 509 0.21 -1.75 -3.33
N ASP A 510 -1.07 -2.03 -3.12
CA ASP A 510 -2.16 -1.05 -3.04
C ASP A 510 -2.30 -0.38 -1.67
N GLY A 511 -1.54 -0.82 -0.65
CA GLY A 511 -1.64 -0.35 0.74
C GLY A 511 -1.50 1.16 0.97
N LYS A 512 -0.97 1.90 -0.03
CA LYS A 512 -0.76 3.36 -0.04
C LYS A 512 -1.82 4.15 -0.82
N GLY A 513 -2.93 3.51 -1.20
CA GLY A 513 -4.09 4.15 -1.82
C GLY A 513 -3.74 4.76 -3.19
N PRO A 514 -4.05 6.04 -3.46
CA PRO A 514 -3.74 6.70 -4.74
C PRO A 514 -2.24 6.65 -5.12
N ALA A 515 -1.34 6.66 -4.14
CA ALA A 515 0.11 6.56 -4.35
C ALA A 515 0.65 5.12 -4.31
N GLY A 516 -0.22 4.11 -4.31
CA GLY A 516 0.17 2.69 -4.38
C GLY A 516 0.80 2.33 -5.73
N ILE A 517 1.73 1.38 -5.72
CA ILE A 517 2.35 0.89 -6.96
C ILE A 517 1.33 0.10 -7.79
N GLY A 518 0.44 -0.67 -7.16
CA GLY A 518 -0.68 -1.31 -7.83
C GLY A 518 -1.59 -0.29 -8.53
N THR A 519 -2.12 0.68 -7.77
CA THR A 519 -2.95 1.79 -8.26
C THR A 519 -2.33 2.52 -9.45
N THR A 520 -1.09 2.99 -9.31
CA THR A 520 -0.43 3.82 -10.34
C THR A 520 0.01 2.99 -11.57
N SER A 521 0.29 1.69 -11.40
CA SER A 521 0.49 0.78 -12.53
C SER A 521 -0.79 0.54 -13.33
N ARG A 522 -1.95 0.40 -12.64
CA ARG A 522 -3.26 0.28 -13.31
C ARG A 522 -3.67 1.59 -14.00
N HIS A 523 -3.45 2.74 -13.37
CA HIS A 523 -3.72 4.03 -14.02
C HIS A 523 -2.84 4.24 -15.27
N LEU A 524 -1.56 3.85 -15.24
CA LEU A 524 -0.72 3.86 -16.44
C LEU A 524 -1.22 2.88 -17.52
N ARG A 525 -1.65 1.65 -17.16
CA ARG A 525 -2.30 0.71 -18.08
C ARG A 525 -3.47 1.38 -18.79
N ASP A 526 -4.38 1.98 -18.03
CA ASP A 526 -5.62 2.58 -18.52
C ASP A 526 -5.33 3.77 -19.46
N VAL A 527 -4.38 4.62 -19.10
CA VAL A 527 -3.93 5.74 -19.95
C VAL A 527 -3.27 5.23 -21.24
N LEU A 528 -2.38 4.23 -21.17
CA LEU A 528 -1.74 3.67 -22.36
C LEU A 528 -2.75 2.99 -23.30
N GLN A 529 -3.73 2.27 -22.76
CA GLN A 529 -4.83 1.69 -23.54
C GLN A 529 -5.69 2.78 -24.19
N ALA A 530 -6.05 3.83 -23.46
CA ALA A 530 -6.79 4.99 -23.99
C ALA A 530 -6.00 5.79 -25.07
N ARG A 531 -4.66 5.73 -25.05
CA ARG A 531 -3.79 6.27 -26.11
C ARG A 531 -3.47 5.25 -27.23
N GLY A 532 -4.14 4.09 -27.24
CA GLY A 532 -4.06 3.09 -28.33
C GLY A 532 -2.76 2.28 -28.38
N TYR A 533 -2.00 2.23 -27.28
CA TYR A 533 -0.84 1.36 -27.15
C TYR A 533 -1.27 -0.10 -26.92
N ALA A 534 -0.46 -1.06 -27.38
CA ALA A 534 -0.67 -2.47 -27.06
C ALA A 534 -0.12 -2.76 -25.65
N VAL A 535 -1.03 -2.96 -24.69
CA VAL A 535 -0.70 -3.18 -23.28
C VAL A 535 -1.25 -4.54 -22.82
N ARG A 536 -0.39 -5.34 -22.20
CA ARG A 536 -0.76 -6.46 -21.33
C ARG A 536 -0.52 -6.06 -19.89
N TYR A 537 -1.41 -6.48 -18.99
CA TYR A 537 -1.30 -6.24 -17.56
C TYR A 537 -1.53 -7.54 -16.78
N ALA A 538 -0.66 -7.81 -15.82
CA ALA A 538 -0.80 -8.93 -14.88
C ALA A 538 -0.87 -8.40 -13.45
N SER A 539 -1.65 -9.05 -12.59
CA SER A 539 -1.73 -8.70 -11.17
C SER A 539 -1.89 -9.94 -10.31
N THR A 540 -1.06 -10.07 -9.29
CA THR A 540 -0.80 -11.34 -8.61
C THR A 540 -0.90 -11.21 -7.09
N ALA A 541 -1.06 -12.35 -6.40
CA ALA A 541 -1.08 -12.41 -4.93
C ALA A 541 0.34 -12.29 -4.34
N SER A 542 0.99 -11.16 -4.62
CA SER A 542 2.32 -10.78 -4.19
C SER A 542 2.34 -9.28 -3.82
N GLY A 543 3.47 -8.81 -3.30
CA GLY A 543 3.85 -7.40 -3.29
C GLY A 543 5.20 -7.19 -3.97
N HIS A 544 5.91 -6.15 -3.51
CA HIS A 544 7.15 -5.62 -4.09
C HIS A 544 8.37 -6.54 -3.87
N ASP A 545 8.47 -7.67 -4.61
CA ASP A 545 9.39 -8.76 -4.27
C ASP A 545 9.99 -9.54 -5.45
N TYR A 546 11.32 -9.68 -5.44
CA TYR A 546 12.08 -10.49 -6.40
C TYR A 546 11.65 -11.97 -6.42
N LEU A 547 11.13 -12.52 -5.31
CA LEU A 547 10.58 -13.88 -5.28
C LEU A 547 9.40 -14.03 -6.27
N HIS A 548 8.64 -12.97 -6.52
CA HIS A 548 7.61 -12.94 -7.55
C HIS A 548 8.18 -12.57 -8.92
N TRP A 549 8.97 -11.49 -8.99
CA TRP A 549 9.47 -10.95 -10.26
C TRP A 549 10.32 -11.94 -11.08
N ARG A 550 10.99 -12.90 -10.43
CA ARG A 550 11.68 -14.01 -11.13
C ARG A 550 10.74 -14.90 -11.97
N GLY A 551 9.45 -14.95 -11.63
CA GLY A 551 8.41 -15.64 -12.40
C GLY A 551 7.78 -14.77 -13.50
N SER A 552 7.35 -13.55 -13.15
CA SER A 552 6.66 -12.67 -14.10
C SER A 552 7.57 -12.12 -15.20
N LEU A 553 8.89 -12.07 -15.00
CA LEU A 553 9.86 -11.73 -16.05
C LEU A 553 9.69 -12.64 -17.28
N ALA A 554 9.58 -13.95 -17.06
CA ALA A 554 9.41 -14.91 -18.14
C ALA A 554 8.12 -14.67 -18.94
N CYS A 555 7.01 -14.40 -18.25
CA CYS A 555 5.74 -14.04 -18.88
C CYS A 555 5.86 -12.78 -19.76
N GLY A 556 6.48 -11.72 -19.25
CA GLY A 556 6.66 -10.47 -19.99
C GLY A 556 7.52 -10.66 -21.24
N LEU A 557 8.55 -11.51 -21.19
CA LEU A 557 9.36 -11.84 -22.36
C LEU A 557 8.56 -12.62 -23.42
N ILE A 558 7.76 -13.62 -23.03
CA ILE A 558 6.86 -14.34 -23.96
C ILE A 558 5.82 -13.36 -24.55
N ALA A 559 5.27 -12.46 -23.74
CA ALA A 559 4.24 -11.50 -24.15
C ALA A 559 4.74 -10.50 -25.21
N LEU A 560 6.01 -10.09 -25.10
CA LEU A 560 6.60 -9.06 -25.94
C LEU A 560 7.33 -9.66 -27.14
N ILE A 561 8.21 -10.64 -26.96
CA ILE A 561 9.08 -11.17 -28.02
C ILE A 561 8.86 -12.66 -28.32
N GLY A 562 7.79 -13.27 -27.82
CA GLY A 562 7.49 -14.69 -28.06
C GLY A 562 7.25 -15.06 -29.53
N THR A 563 7.61 -16.29 -29.90
CA THR A 563 7.65 -16.75 -31.30
C THR A 563 6.24 -17.07 -31.85
N PRO A 564 5.74 -16.37 -32.89
CA PRO A 564 4.46 -16.70 -33.52
C PRO A 564 4.49 -18.09 -34.18
N GLY A 565 3.35 -18.80 -34.19
CA GLY A 565 3.22 -20.10 -34.89
C GLY A 565 3.92 -21.30 -34.24
N GLN A 566 4.69 -21.12 -33.16
CA GLN A 566 5.16 -22.20 -32.28
C GLN A 566 4.44 -22.21 -30.91
N GLY A 567 3.48 -21.30 -30.73
CA GLY A 567 2.63 -21.19 -29.55
C GLY A 567 1.45 -22.17 -29.48
N GLU A 568 1.29 -23.11 -30.43
CA GLU A 568 0.21 -24.10 -30.37
C GLU A 568 0.36 -25.10 -29.21
N ARG A 569 1.54 -25.17 -28.59
CA ARG A 569 1.69 -25.75 -27.24
C ARG A 569 1.18 -24.77 -26.16
N ALA A 570 -0.15 -24.65 -26.16
CA ALA A 570 -1.04 -23.92 -25.27
C ALA A 570 -1.05 -22.37 -25.44
N PRO A 571 -2.24 -21.73 -25.39
CA PRO A 571 -2.39 -20.28 -25.57
C PRO A 571 -1.72 -19.49 -24.43
N PHE A 572 -1.56 -18.17 -24.59
CA PHE A 572 -0.77 -17.35 -23.65
C PHE A 572 -1.19 -17.51 -22.17
N ALA A 573 -2.48 -17.55 -21.85
CA ALA A 573 -2.98 -17.77 -20.49
C ALA A 573 -2.67 -19.16 -19.89
N ALA A 574 -2.29 -20.13 -20.73
CA ALA A 574 -1.82 -21.45 -20.33
C ALA A 574 -0.28 -21.59 -20.40
N ALA A 575 0.42 -20.64 -21.05
CA ALA A 575 1.86 -20.50 -20.97
C ALA A 575 2.28 -19.67 -19.74
N CYS A 576 1.64 -18.53 -19.50
CA CYS A 576 1.83 -17.68 -18.32
C CYS A 576 0.70 -17.91 -17.30
N PRO A 577 0.95 -18.60 -16.18
CA PRO A 577 -0.09 -18.95 -15.20
C PRO A 577 -0.44 -17.77 -14.25
N PHE A 578 -0.14 -16.54 -14.67
CA PHE A 578 -0.36 -15.30 -13.91
C PHE A 578 -1.33 -14.31 -14.62
N GLU A 579 -1.67 -14.52 -15.89
CA GLU A 579 -2.76 -13.78 -16.55
C GLU A 579 -4.09 -14.53 -16.34
N GLN A 580 -5.05 -13.91 -15.64
CA GLN A 580 -6.44 -14.37 -15.63
C GLN A 580 -7.03 -14.19 -17.05
N PRO A 581 -7.78 -15.17 -17.61
CA PRO A 581 -8.18 -15.18 -19.02
C PRO A 581 -9.34 -14.23 -19.38
N GLY A 582 -9.48 -13.09 -18.68
CA GLY A 582 -10.70 -12.25 -18.70
C GLY A 582 -10.60 -10.81 -19.24
N GLU A 583 -9.42 -10.16 -19.25
CA GLU A 583 -9.33 -8.71 -19.56
C GLU A 583 -8.96 -8.35 -21.01
N SER A 584 -8.57 -9.31 -21.86
CA SER A 584 -8.20 -9.02 -23.26
C SER A 584 -9.40 -8.84 -24.19
N ARG A 585 -10.16 -7.75 -24.03
CA ARG A 585 -11.07 -7.28 -25.09
C ARG A 585 -10.25 -6.69 -26.23
N GLU A 586 -10.18 -7.41 -27.36
CA GLU A 586 -9.73 -6.79 -28.61
C GLU A 586 -10.63 -5.59 -28.95
N PRO A 587 -10.07 -4.50 -29.52
CA PRO A 587 -10.89 -3.41 -30.02
C PRO A 587 -11.80 -3.94 -31.14
N SER A 588 -13.11 -3.88 -30.93
CA SER A 588 -14.10 -4.34 -31.89
C SER A 588 -13.88 -3.67 -33.25
N ARG A 589 -13.71 -4.47 -34.31
CA ARG A 589 -13.70 -3.96 -35.68
C ARG A 589 -15.05 -3.29 -35.97
N VAL A 590 -15.06 -1.96 -36.00
CA VAL A 590 -16.20 -1.19 -36.53
C VAL A 590 -16.35 -1.57 -38.01
N PRO A 591 -17.53 -2.03 -38.46
CA PRO A 591 -17.78 -2.27 -39.88
C PRO A 591 -17.63 -0.96 -40.64
N ALA A 592 -17.01 -1.00 -41.83
CA ALA A 592 -17.09 0.13 -42.74
C ALA A 592 -18.52 0.22 -43.28
N GLU A 593 -19.25 1.26 -42.91
CA GLU A 593 -20.53 1.59 -43.56
C GLU A 593 -20.25 1.99 -45.01
N ALA A 594 -21.02 1.42 -45.95
CA ALA A 594 -20.94 1.76 -47.35
C ALA A 594 -21.91 2.91 -47.67
N SER A 595 -21.41 3.94 -48.34
CA SER A 595 -22.18 5.04 -48.96
C SER A 595 -21.35 5.63 -50.10
#